data_AF-A0A0M2DQX1-F1
#
_entry.id   AF-A0A0M2DQX1-F1
#
_cell.length_a   1.000
_cell.length_b   1.000
_cell.length_c   1.000
_cell.angle_alpha   90.00
_cell.angle_beta   90.00
_cell.angle_gamma   90.00
#
_symmetry.space_group_name_H-M   'P 1'
#
loop_
_entity.id
_entity.type
_entity.pdbx_description
1 polymer ?
#
loop_
_entity_poly.entity_id
_entity_poly.type
_entity_poly.pdbx_seq_one_letter_code
_entity_poly.pdbx_strand_id
1 'polypeptide(L)'
;MSSYNAAFEIHVHGQVLLRADVTYEQLQDALRPLWAYAGARSLTDGEGSLYEEEPGIQFDAKEHLLQMCWTVRGDDDFRQSLDDMCMGLNELAEQGSPIEVTFYDTEFDEEEAPAEAQSRDDFLMLFVGPNPAAIMQVQRDLLVQDVINMMERHFDGAELGGVVQEIDKLFSQRFEALVSSLELGKPPRGGSGGSASGHGGNRRPRHLH
;
A
#
# COMPACT_ATOMS: atom_id res chain seq x y z
N MET A 1 -23.13 18.83 -13.12
CA MET A 1 -23.17 17.64 -12.26
C MET A 1 -22.50 16.56 -13.07
N SER A 2 -21.20 16.34 -12.84
CA SER A 2 -20.48 15.26 -13.52
C SER A 2 -21.19 13.97 -13.15
N SER A 3 -21.63 13.20 -14.14
CA SER A 3 -22.09 11.84 -13.85
C SER A 3 -20.90 11.11 -13.25
N TYR A 4 -21.05 10.63 -12.01
CA TYR A 4 -20.20 9.55 -11.51
C TYR A 4 -20.40 8.39 -12.47
N ASN A 5 -19.52 8.26 -13.45
CA ASN A 5 -19.50 7.10 -14.32
C ASN A 5 -18.53 6.14 -13.65
N ALA A 6 -19.08 5.18 -12.91
CA ALA A 6 -18.28 4.13 -12.31
C ALA A 6 -17.86 3.16 -13.41
N ALA A 7 -16.79 3.50 -14.12
CA ALA A 7 -16.28 2.75 -15.26
C ALA A 7 -15.67 1.40 -14.85
N PHE A 8 -15.31 1.25 -13.58
CA PHE A 8 -14.66 0.04 -13.07
C PHE A 8 -15.47 -0.67 -12.00
N GLU A 9 -15.36 -1.99 -12.02
CA GLU A 9 -15.60 -2.84 -10.87
C GLU A 9 -14.25 -3.16 -10.25
N ILE A 10 -14.07 -2.77 -8.99
CA ILE A 10 -12.78 -2.76 -8.32
C ILE A 10 -12.79 -3.78 -7.20
N HIS A 11 -11.86 -4.72 -7.26
CA HIS A 11 -11.72 -5.83 -6.32
C HIS A 11 -10.51 -5.57 -5.42
N VAL A 12 -10.70 -5.61 -4.11
CA VAL A 12 -9.64 -5.41 -3.10
C VAL A 12 -9.52 -6.65 -2.24
N HIS A 13 -8.37 -7.32 -2.34
CA HIS A 13 -8.08 -8.56 -1.64
C HIS A 13 -6.81 -8.42 -0.80
N GLY A 14 -6.87 -8.82 0.47
CA GLY A 14 -5.68 -8.80 1.30
C GLY A 14 -5.93 -9.23 2.73
N GLN A 15 -4.85 -9.58 3.41
CA GLN A 15 -4.84 -9.89 4.83
C GLN A 15 -3.73 -9.11 5.51
N VAL A 16 -4.10 -8.27 6.48
CA VAL A 16 -3.17 -7.44 7.24
C VAL A 16 -3.20 -7.90 8.69
N LEU A 17 -2.08 -8.47 9.14
CA LEU A 17 -1.87 -8.73 10.56
C LEU A 17 -1.65 -7.40 11.27
N LEU A 18 -2.52 -7.10 12.20
CA LEU A 18 -2.53 -5.86 12.97
C LEU A 18 -1.79 -6.08 14.29
N ARG A 19 -1.27 -4.99 14.86
CA ARG A 19 -0.74 -5.05 16.22
C ARG A 19 -1.83 -5.40 17.22
N ALA A 20 -1.42 -6.04 18.31
CA ALA A 20 -2.34 -6.49 19.36
C ALA A 20 -3.12 -5.35 20.05
N ASP A 21 -2.61 -4.11 19.99
CA ASP A 21 -3.21 -2.92 20.60
C ASP A 21 -4.13 -2.13 19.67
N VAL A 22 -4.31 -2.57 18.41
CA VAL A 22 -5.18 -1.90 17.45
C VAL A 22 -6.64 -2.02 17.87
N THR A 23 -7.29 -0.86 17.97
CA THR A 23 -8.71 -0.75 18.27
C THR A 23 -9.55 -0.66 16.99
N TYR A 24 -10.83 -0.98 17.10
CA TYR A 24 -11.78 -0.82 15.98
C TYR A 24 -11.89 0.65 15.52
N GLU A 25 -11.74 1.62 16.42
CA GLU A 25 -11.78 3.06 16.08
C GLU A 25 -10.59 3.45 15.18
N GLN A 26 -9.38 3.02 15.55
CA GLN A 26 -8.20 3.23 14.71
C GLN A 26 -8.34 2.57 13.34
N LEU A 27 -8.88 1.35 13.31
CA LEU A 27 -9.13 0.64 12.06
C LEU A 27 -10.17 1.35 11.19
N GLN A 28 -11.28 1.81 11.79
CA GLN A 28 -12.32 2.56 11.09
C GLN A 28 -11.76 3.86 10.48
N ASP A 29 -10.85 4.54 11.18
CA ASP A 29 -10.18 5.73 10.67
C ASP A 29 -9.20 5.42 9.53
N ALA A 30 -8.40 4.35 9.65
CA ALA A 30 -7.48 3.92 8.59
C ALA A 30 -8.21 3.46 7.32
N LEU A 31 -9.39 2.85 7.46
CA LEU A 31 -10.21 2.36 6.34
C LEU A 31 -11.21 3.40 5.82
N ARG A 32 -11.23 4.61 6.39
CA ARG A 32 -12.10 5.71 5.97
C ARG A 32 -12.07 6.01 4.48
N PRO A 33 -10.90 6.05 3.82
CA PRO A 33 -10.86 6.33 2.39
C PRO A 33 -11.71 5.35 1.56
N LEU A 34 -11.78 4.07 1.95
CA LEU A 34 -12.55 3.06 1.22
C LEU A 34 -14.06 3.25 1.39
N TRP A 35 -14.54 3.20 2.64
CA TRP A 35 -15.98 3.24 2.89
C TRP A 35 -16.58 4.62 2.59
N ALA A 36 -15.80 5.70 2.74
CA ALA A 36 -16.27 7.04 2.37
C ALA A 36 -16.36 7.19 0.85
N TYR A 37 -15.43 6.59 0.09
CA TYR A 37 -15.50 6.56 -1.38
C TYR A 37 -16.76 5.83 -1.85
N ALA A 38 -17.12 4.71 -1.20
CA ALA A 38 -18.36 3.98 -1.46
C ALA A 38 -19.64 4.75 -1.02
N GLY A 39 -19.51 5.95 -0.45
CA GLY A 39 -20.63 6.77 0.02
C GLY A 39 -21.21 6.35 1.37
N ALA A 40 -20.55 5.43 2.08
CA ALA A 40 -20.96 4.99 3.41
C ALA A 40 -20.56 6.00 4.49
N ARG A 41 -21.22 5.93 5.64
CA ARG A 41 -21.00 6.86 6.77
C ARG A 41 -20.09 6.30 7.87
N SER A 42 -19.76 5.02 7.81
CA SER A 42 -18.94 4.30 8.79
C SER A 42 -18.43 3.01 8.17
N LEU A 43 -17.46 2.36 8.82
CA LEU A 43 -16.97 1.05 8.38
C LEU A 43 -18.11 0.02 8.38
N THR A 44 -18.92 -0.07 9.45
CA THR A 44 -20.07 -0.99 9.50
C THR A 44 -21.11 -0.78 8.39
N ASP A 45 -21.19 0.42 7.81
CA ASP A 45 -22.13 0.77 6.74
C ASP A 45 -21.53 0.47 5.34
N GLY A 46 -20.20 0.43 5.23
CA GLY A 46 -19.47 0.26 3.96
C GLY A 46 -18.58 -0.98 3.88
N GLU A 47 -18.58 -1.84 4.90
CA GLU A 47 -17.77 -3.07 4.92
C GLU A 47 -18.31 -4.17 4.01
N GLY A 48 -19.60 -4.11 3.64
CA GLY A 48 -20.21 -5.04 2.70
C GLY A 48 -19.66 -4.87 1.28
N SER A 49 -19.43 -5.98 0.60
CA SER A 49 -19.02 -5.99 -0.80
C SER A 49 -20.22 -5.75 -1.74
N LEU A 50 -19.94 -5.38 -2.99
CA LEU A 50 -20.92 -5.33 -4.08
C LEU A 50 -21.66 -6.66 -4.28
N TYR A 51 -20.96 -7.77 -4.05
CA TYR A 51 -21.48 -9.13 -4.16
C TYR A 51 -21.79 -9.70 -2.77
N GLU A 52 -23.01 -10.24 -2.57
CA GLU A 52 -23.48 -10.70 -1.25
C GLU A 52 -22.73 -11.95 -0.74
N GLU A 53 -22.18 -12.74 -1.65
CA GLU A 53 -21.36 -13.92 -1.35
C GLU A 53 -19.96 -13.58 -0.82
N GLU A 54 -19.49 -12.37 -1.08
CA GLU A 54 -18.18 -11.93 -0.62
C GLU A 54 -18.26 -11.46 0.84
N PRO A 55 -17.30 -11.86 1.68
CA PRO A 55 -17.34 -11.53 3.11
C PRO A 55 -17.11 -10.05 3.41
N GLY A 56 -16.64 -9.27 2.43
CA GLY A 56 -16.38 -7.85 2.55
C GLY A 56 -15.10 -7.54 3.33
N ILE A 57 -15.12 -6.44 4.07
CA ILE A 57 -14.07 -6.03 4.99
C ILE A 57 -14.39 -6.59 6.38
N GLN A 58 -13.50 -7.41 6.94
CA GLN A 58 -13.70 -8.06 8.22
C GLN A 58 -12.54 -7.80 9.17
N PHE A 59 -12.88 -7.54 10.43
CA PHE A 59 -11.90 -7.41 11.51
C PHE A 59 -12.11 -8.51 12.54
N ASP A 60 -11.13 -9.42 12.64
CA ASP A 60 -11.06 -10.38 13.74
C ASP A 60 -10.20 -9.80 14.87
N ALA A 61 -10.86 -9.34 15.93
CA ALA A 61 -10.18 -8.79 17.11
C ALA A 61 -9.40 -9.82 17.94
N LYS A 62 -9.68 -11.11 17.79
CA LYS A 62 -8.96 -12.18 18.53
C LYS A 62 -7.67 -12.55 17.83
N GLU A 63 -7.74 -12.68 16.51
CA GLU A 63 -6.58 -13.00 15.67
C GLU A 63 -5.80 -11.74 15.26
N HIS A 64 -6.28 -10.55 15.63
CA HIS A 64 -5.75 -9.25 15.21
C HIS A 64 -5.60 -9.16 13.69
N LEU A 65 -6.60 -9.63 12.96
CA LEU A 65 -6.54 -9.78 11.50
C LEU A 65 -7.57 -8.87 10.84
N LEU A 66 -7.10 -8.00 9.94
CA LEU A 66 -7.95 -7.36 8.94
C LEU A 66 -7.94 -8.24 7.69
N GLN A 67 -9.11 -8.66 7.24
CA GLN A 67 -9.32 -9.37 5.99
C GLN A 67 -10.16 -8.53 5.05
N MET A 68 -9.71 -8.41 3.80
CA MET A 68 -10.41 -7.72 2.73
C MET A 68 -10.67 -8.72 1.61
N CYS A 69 -11.95 -8.87 1.28
CA CYS A 69 -12.45 -9.49 0.05
C CYS A 69 -13.65 -8.63 -0.34
N TRP A 70 -13.34 -7.47 -0.90
CA TRP A 70 -14.28 -6.36 -1.00
C TRP A 70 -14.28 -5.78 -2.41
N THR A 71 -15.47 -5.71 -2.99
CA THR A 71 -15.71 -5.23 -4.35
C THR A 71 -16.55 -3.96 -4.30
N VAL A 72 -16.15 -2.96 -5.09
CA VAL A 72 -16.87 -1.68 -5.20
C VAL A 72 -16.89 -1.19 -6.65
N ARG A 73 -17.93 -0.45 -7.02
CA ARG A 73 -17.95 0.28 -8.28
C ARG A 73 -17.23 1.61 -8.12
N GLY A 74 -16.37 1.95 -9.06
CA GLY A 74 -15.59 3.18 -8.99
C GLY A 74 -15.02 3.61 -10.34
N ASP A 75 -14.12 4.57 -10.26
CA ASP A 75 -13.37 5.16 -11.35
C ASP A 75 -11.89 5.26 -10.96
N ASP A 76 -11.09 5.93 -11.80
CA ASP A 76 -9.66 6.06 -11.58
C ASP A 76 -9.29 6.79 -10.27
N ASP A 77 -10.19 7.64 -9.74
CA ASP A 77 -9.95 8.40 -8.51
C ASP A 77 -9.86 7.50 -7.27
N PHE A 78 -10.36 6.25 -7.35
CA PHE A 78 -10.23 5.28 -6.26
C PHE A 78 -8.77 4.98 -5.89
N ARG A 79 -7.82 5.15 -6.83
CA ARG A 79 -6.38 4.96 -6.55
C ARG A 79 -5.87 5.89 -5.44
N GLN A 80 -6.38 7.12 -5.35
CA GLN A 80 -6.05 8.01 -4.24
C GLN A 80 -6.55 7.47 -2.89
N SER A 81 -7.74 6.84 -2.88
CA SER A 81 -8.30 6.23 -1.67
C SER A 81 -7.46 5.03 -1.21
N LEU A 82 -6.90 4.27 -2.16
CA LEU A 82 -5.98 3.17 -1.86
C LEU A 82 -4.66 3.67 -1.26
N ASP A 83 -4.10 4.77 -1.78
CA ASP A 83 -2.89 5.39 -1.22
C ASP A 83 -3.12 5.86 0.23
N ASP A 84 -4.23 6.55 0.47
CA ASP A 84 -4.59 7.06 1.80
C ASP A 84 -4.85 5.91 2.79
N MET A 85 -5.52 4.83 2.34
CA MET A 85 -5.71 3.61 3.12
C MET A 85 -4.35 2.98 3.48
N CYS A 86 -3.43 2.85 2.52
CA CYS A 86 -2.09 2.30 2.77
C CYS A 86 -1.34 3.11 3.82
N MET A 87 -1.42 4.45 3.76
CA MET A 87 -0.81 5.31 4.77
C MET A 87 -1.39 5.05 6.18
N GLY A 88 -2.71 4.90 6.29
CA GLY A 88 -3.38 4.59 7.56
C GLY A 88 -3.01 3.20 8.09
N LEU A 89 -2.95 2.19 7.23
CA LEU A 89 -2.66 0.81 7.63
C LEU A 89 -1.21 0.57 8.02
N ASN A 90 -0.25 1.34 7.49
CA ASN A 90 1.17 1.23 7.86
C ASN A 90 1.37 1.37 9.37
N GLU A 91 0.67 2.32 9.99
CA GLU A 91 0.76 2.55 11.44
C GLU A 91 -0.07 1.56 12.26
N LEU A 92 -0.79 0.61 11.68
CA LEU A 92 -1.57 -0.40 12.40
C LEU A 92 -1.03 -1.82 12.21
N ALA A 93 -0.33 -2.05 11.10
CA ALA A 93 0.24 -3.35 10.77
C ALA A 93 1.34 -3.77 11.76
N GLU A 94 1.35 -5.07 12.12
CA GLU A 94 2.41 -5.72 12.90
C GLU A 94 3.59 -6.11 12.00
N GLN A 95 3.31 -6.50 10.76
CA GLN A 95 4.30 -6.93 9.77
C GLN A 95 3.94 -6.44 8.37
N GLY A 96 4.81 -6.71 7.39
CA GLY A 96 4.51 -6.42 5.99
C GLY A 96 3.38 -7.32 5.46
N SER A 97 2.44 -6.75 4.72
CA SER A 97 1.34 -7.48 4.08
C SER A 97 1.08 -6.97 2.66
N PRO A 98 0.84 -7.87 1.69
CA PRO A 98 0.38 -7.49 0.35
C PRO A 98 -1.12 -7.23 0.35
N ILE A 99 -1.55 -6.32 -0.52
CA ILE A 99 -2.95 -6.09 -0.86
C ILE A 99 -3.02 -6.07 -2.39
N GLU A 100 -3.81 -6.97 -2.94
CA GLU A 100 -4.11 -7.13 -4.37
C GLU A 100 -5.31 -6.24 -4.71
N VAL A 101 -5.18 -5.44 -5.77
CA VAL A 101 -6.28 -4.64 -6.29
C VAL A 101 -6.40 -4.83 -7.79
N THR A 102 -7.60 -5.17 -8.25
CA THR A 102 -7.92 -5.30 -9.68
C THR A 102 -9.01 -4.32 -10.06
N PHE A 103 -8.82 -3.59 -11.15
CA PHE A 103 -9.82 -2.75 -11.79
C PHE A 103 -10.29 -3.49 -13.04
N TYR A 104 -11.57 -3.85 -13.10
CA TYR A 104 -12.19 -4.45 -14.29
C TYR A 104 -13.02 -3.42 -15.04
N ASP A 105 -12.75 -3.23 -16.32
CA ASP A 105 -13.46 -2.29 -17.19
C ASP A 105 -14.88 -2.79 -17.49
N THR A 106 -15.87 -2.15 -16.86
CA THR A 106 -17.29 -2.53 -17.02
C THR A 106 -17.89 -2.04 -18.34
N GLU A 107 -17.19 -1.16 -19.07
CA GLU A 107 -17.65 -0.61 -20.35
C GLU A 107 -17.05 -1.36 -21.56
N PHE A 108 -16.07 -2.24 -21.34
CA PHE A 108 -15.43 -3.00 -22.40
C PHE A 108 -16.15 -4.33 -22.63
N ASP A 109 -16.69 -4.50 -23.84
CA ASP A 109 -17.26 -5.77 -24.32
C ASP A 109 -16.38 -6.32 -25.44
N GLU A 110 -15.71 -7.45 -25.21
CA GLU A 110 -14.81 -8.09 -26.18
C GLU A 110 -15.53 -8.51 -27.47
N GLU A 111 -16.83 -8.82 -27.42
CA GLU A 111 -17.62 -9.21 -28.59
C GLU A 111 -18.02 -8.01 -29.46
N GLU A 112 -18.23 -6.84 -28.83
CA GLU A 112 -18.66 -5.61 -29.53
C GLU A 112 -17.50 -4.65 -29.86
N ALA A 113 -16.35 -4.81 -29.21
CA ALA A 113 -15.21 -3.91 -29.36
C ALA A 113 -14.53 -4.01 -30.75
N PRO A 114 -13.97 -2.90 -31.27
CA PRO A 114 -13.07 -2.93 -32.42
C PRO A 114 -11.90 -3.89 -32.18
N ALA A 115 -11.40 -4.54 -33.23
CA ALA A 115 -10.34 -5.55 -33.11
C ALA A 115 -9.01 -5.02 -32.50
N GLU A 116 -8.78 -3.71 -32.58
CA GLU A 116 -7.61 -3.03 -32.00
C GLU A 116 -7.84 -2.47 -30.59
N ALA A 117 -9.09 -2.48 -30.09
CA ALA A 117 -9.39 -1.98 -28.75
C ALA A 117 -8.97 -3.02 -27.69
N GLN A 118 -8.56 -2.52 -26.53
CA GLN A 118 -8.16 -3.34 -25.39
C GLN A 118 -8.92 -2.87 -24.16
N SER A 119 -9.21 -3.80 -23.25
CA SER A 119 -9.77 -3.48 -21.95
C SER A 119 -8.85 -2.52 -21.19
N ARG A 120 -9.45 -1.62 -20.40
CA ARG A 120 -8.71 -0.76 -19.46
C ARG A 120 -8.44 -1.45 -18.13
N ASP A 121 -8.56 -2.78 -18.08
CA ASP A 121 -8.24 -3.56 -16.88
C ASP A 121 -6.85 -3.21 -16.34
N ASP A 122 -6.73 -3.11 -15.02
CA ASP A 122 -5.47 -2.79 -14.36
C ASP A 122 -5.34 -3.61 -13.07
N PHE A 123 -4.10 -3.96 -12.72
CA PHE A 123 -3.78 -4.75 -11.54
C PHE A 123 -2.64 -4.10 -10.76
N LEU A 124 -2.86 -3.89 -9.46
CA LEU A 124 -1.94 -3.25 -8.56
C LEU A 124 -1.65 -4.16 -7.36
N MET A 125 -0.36 -4.30 -7.07
CA MET A 125 0.11 -4.86 -5.80
C MET A 125 0.52 -3.73 -4.87
N LEU A 126 -0.25 -3.54 -3.81
CA LEU A 126 0.07 -2.61 -2.74
C LEU A 126 0.72 -3.37 -1.59
N PHE A 127 1.60 -2.68 -0.85
CA PHE A 127 2.26 -3.26 0.30
C PHE A 127 2.20 -2.30 1.46
N VAL A 128 1.68 -2.77 2.59
CA VAL A 128 1.60 -2.03 3.85
C VAL A 128 2.48 -2.67 4.90
N GLY A 129 2.98 -1.89 5.84
CA GLY A 129 3.76 -2.42 6.96
C GLY A 129 4.29 -1.34 7.90
N PRO A 130 4.76 -1.74 9.09
CA PRO A 130 5.17 -0.80 10.15
C PRO A 130 6.40 0.05 9.80
N ASN A 131 7.20 -0.39 8.84
CA ASN A 131 8.36 0.33 8.35
C ASN A 131 8.78 -0.18 6.96
N PRO A 132 9.67 0.54 6.25
CA PRO A 132 10.12 0.13 4.93
C PRO A 132 10.79 -1.24 4.87
N ALA A 133 11.49 -1.66 5.93
CA ALA A 133 12.16 -2.97 5.96
C ALA A 133 11.13 -4.12 5.96
N ALA A 134 10.05 -3.98 6.73
CA ALA A 134 8.96 -4.96 6.77
C ALA A 134 8.24 -5.08 5.41
N ILE A 135 8.00 -3.95 4.75
CA ILE A 135 7.42 -3.92 3.39
C ILE A 135 8.35 -4.60 2.37
N MET A 136 9.65 -4.29 2.40
CA MET A 136 10.61 -4.91 1.50
C MET A 136 10.74 -6.42 1.73
N GLN A 137 10.61 -6.86 2.98
CA GLN A 137 10.65 -8.27 3.32
C GLN A 137 9.47 -9.03 2.70
N VAL A 138 8.24 -8.54 2.84
CA VAL A 138 7.08 -9.21 2.22
C VAL A 138 7.12 -9.15 0.70
N GLN A 139 7.62 -8.07 0.10
CA GLN A 139 7.85 -7.97 -1.35
C GLN A 139 8.84 -9.04 -1.84
N ARG A 140 9.92 -9.26 -1.07
CA ARG A 140 10.90 -10.30 -1.36
C ARG A 140 10.26 -11.68 -1.26
N ASP A 141 9.58 -11.95 -0.15
CA ASP A 141 9.01 -13.26 0.14
C ASP A 141 7.97 -13.66 -0.92
N LEU A 142 7.12 -12.71 -1.34
CA LEU A 142 6.18 -12.90 -2.45
C LEU A 142 6.91 -13.24 -3.76
N LEU A 143 7.92 -12.45 -4.15
CA LEU A 143 8.66 -12.72 -5.38
C LEU A 143 9.38 -14.08 -5.35
N VAL A 144 9.99 -14.41 -4.21
CA VAL A 144 10.65 -15.71 -4.02
C VAL A 144 9.64 -16.84 -4.20
N GLN A 145 8.47 -16.74 -3.54
CA GLN A 145 7.40 -17.72 -3.66
C GLN A 145 6.93 -17.87 -5.12
N ASP A 146 6.67 -16.77 -5.83
CA ASP A 146 6.20 -16.80 -7.21
C ASP A 146 7.21 -17.42 -8.17
N VAL A 147 8.49 -17.05 -8.03
CA VAL A 147 9.56 -17.62 -8.85
C VAL A 147 9.74 -19.10 -8.56
N ILE A 148 9.72 -19.52 -7.29
CA ILE A 148 9.80 -20.93 -6.92
C ILE A 148 8.61 -21.69 -7.50
N ASN A 149 7.39 -21.22 -7.30
CA ASN A 149 6.17 -21.86 -7.79
C ASN A 149 6.18 -22.05 -9.32
N MET A 150 6.72 -21.07 -10.05
CA MET A 150 6.89 -21.18 -11.50
C MET A 150 7.95 -22.23 -11.88
N MET A 151 9.08 -22.25 -11.18
CA MET A 151 10.24 -23.08 -11.51
C MET A 151 10.10 -24.54 -11.05
N GLU A 152 9.37 -24.82 -9.96
CA GLU A 152 9.12 -26.18 -9.45
C GLU A 152 8.32 -27.05 -10.43
N ARG A 153 7.70 -26.45 -11.45
CA ARG A 153 7.11 -27.19 -12.58
C ARG A 153 8.16 -27.89 -13.45
N HIS A 154 9.42 -27.50 -13.34
CA HIS A 154 10.52 -27.93 -14.21
C HIS A 154 11.73 -28.48 -13.45
N PHE A 155 11.91 -28.09 -12.18
CA PHE A 155 13.07 -28.43 -11.36
C PHE A 155 12.63 -28.91 -9.97
N ASP A 156 13.49 -29.62 -9.24
CA ASP A 156 13.24 -29.93 -7.83
C ASP A 156 13.44 -28.67 -6.98
N GLY A 157 12.55 -28.39 -6.02
CA GLY A 157 12.65 -27.22 -5.16
C GLY A 157 13.98 -27.12 -4.39
N ALA A 158 14.63 -28.26 -4.09
CA ALA A 158 15.94 -28.30 -3.45
C ALA A 158 17.06 -27.71 -4.34
N GLU A 159 16.88 -27.69 -5.66
CA GLU A 159 17.84 -27.13 -6.63
C GLU A 159 17.71 -25.61 -6.77
N LEU A 160 16.59 -25.03 -6.33
CA LEU A 160 16.26 -23.61 -6.53
C LEU A 160 16.93 -22.66 -5.53
N GLY A 161 17.68 -23.18 -4.56
CA GLY A 161 18.37 -22.35 -3.56
C GLY A 161 19.30 -21.29 -4.16
N GLY A 162 19.95 -21.58 -5.30
CA GLY A 162 20.77 -20.60 -6.02
C GLY A 162 19.97 -19.43 -6.59
N VAL A 163 18.73 -19.68 -7.03
CA VAL A 163 17.83 -18.64 -7.57
C VAL A 163 17.37 -17.71 -6.45
N VAL A 164 16.96 -18.30 -5.32
CA VAL A 164 16.57 -17.53 -4.12
C VAL A 164 17.72 -16.61 -3.68
N GLN A 165 18.95 -17.12 -3.65
CA GLN A 165 20.13 -16.31 -3.30
C GLN A 165 20.36 -15.13 -4.25
N GLU A 166 20.06 -15.24 -5.55
CA GLU A 166 20.17 -14.10 -6.46
C GLU A 166 19.08 -13.05 -6.21
N ILE A 167 17.86 -13.48 -5.87
CA ILE A 167 16.79 -12.56 -5.46
C ILE A 167 17.21 -11.83 -4.17
N ASP A 168 17.77 -12.54 -3.20
CA ASP A 168 18.23 -11.97 -1.93
C ASP A 168 19.27 -10.89 -2.12
N LYS A 169 20.20 -11.09 -3.06
CA LYS A 169 21.21 -10.09 -3.42
C LYS A 169 20.56 -8.82 -3.97
N LEU A 170 19.58 -8.95 -4.86
CA LEU A 170 18.88 -7.79 -5.43
C LEU A 170 18.13 -6.98 -4.36
N PHE A 171 17.42 -7.67 -3.45
CA PHE A 171 16.72 -7.00 -2.36
C PHE A 171 17.68 -6.37 -1.34
N SER A 172 18.80 -7.03 -1.04
CA SER A 172 19.83 -6.47 -0.16
C SER A 172 20.41 -5.17 -0.74
N GLN A 173 20.73 -5.16 -2.04
CA GLN A 173 21.22 -3.95 -2.73
C GLN A 173 20.18 -2.82 -2.72
N ARG A 174 18.90 -3.14 -2.93
CA ARG A 174 17.81 -2.14 -2.83
C ARG A 174 17.70 -1.58 -1.42
N PHE A 175 17.85 -2.43 -0.40
CA PHE A 175 17.74 -2.02 1.00
C PHE A 175 18.89 -1.08 1.38
N GLU A 176 20.13 -1.42 0.98
CA GLU A 176 21.30 -0.56 1.18
C GLU A 176 21.13 0.80 0.50
N ALA A 177 20.62 0.82 -0.75
CA ALA A 177 20.34 2.06 -1.47
C ALA A 177 19.29 2.92 -0.75
N LEU A 178 18.23 2.30 -0.25
CA LEU A 178 17.17 2.98 0.50
C LEU A 178 17.71 3.59 1.80
N VAL A 179 18.43 2.82 2.61
CA VAL A 179 19.05 3.30 3.86
C VAL A 179 20.00 4.47 3.59
N SER A 180 20.88 4.32 2.58
CA SER A 180 21.82 5.37 2.18
C SER A 180 21.10 6.67 1.81
N SER A 181 20.00 6.58 1.05
CA SER A 181 19.19 7.76 0.68
C SER A 181 18.55 8.46 1.89
N LEU A 182 18.06 7.70 2.87
CA LEU A 182 17.44 8.22 4.09
C LEU A 182 18.47 8.88 5.01
N GLU A 183 19.69 8.34 5.05
CA GLU A 183 20.81 8.94 5.78
C GLU A 183 21.30 10.24 5.13
N LEU A 184 21.34 10.28 3.79
CA LEU A 184 21.71 11.48 3.03
C LEU A 184 20.69 12.62 3.21
N GLY A 185 19.42 12.28 3.42
CA GLY A 185 18.32 13.24 3.65
C GLY A 185 18.26 13.81 5.08
N LYS A 186 19.02 13.28 6.04
CA LYS A 186 19.05 13.85 7.40
C LYS A 186 19.84 15.16 7.41
N PRO A 187 19.23 16.31 7.77
CA PRO A 187 20.00 17.53 8.00
C PRO A 187 21.04 17.27 9.10
N PRO A 188 22.28 17.81 8.96
CA PRO A 188 23.35 17.49 9.89
C PRO A 188 22.90 17.78 11.31
N ARG A 189 22.92 16.75 12.18
CA ARG A 189 22.66 16.92 13.61
C ARG A 189 23.66 17.94 14.12
N GLY A 190 23.17 19.13 14.45
CA GLY A 190 23.99 20.21 14.98
C GLY A 190 24.80 19.71 16.17
N GLY A 191 26.12 19.68 15.99
CA GLY A 191 27.05 19.27 17.03
C GLY A 191 26.90 20.18 18.24
N SER A 192 26.55 19.59 19.38
CA SER A 192 26.75 20.20 20.68
C SER A 192 28.27 20.31 20.91
N GLY A 193 28.82 21.52 20.82
CA GLY A 193 30.19 21.78 21.23
C GLY A 193 30.68 23.17 20.87
N GLY A 194 30.77 24.05 21.87
CA GLY A 194 31.68 25.20 21.82
C GLY A 194 31.08 26.53 22.25
N SER A 195 31.26 26.88 23.52
CA SER A 195 31.19 28.24 24.02
C SER A 195 32.09 29.19 23.22
N ALA A 196 31.56 30.32 22.73
CA ALA A 196 32.34 31.53 22.50
C ALA A 196 31.46 32.78 22.45
N SER A 197 31.73 33.65 23.41
CA SER A 197 31.51 35.09 23.45
C SER A 197 31.45 35.84 22.11
N GLY A 198 30.62 36.89 22.06
CA GLY A 198 31.08 38.18 21.52
C GLY A 198 30.15 38.91 20.55
N HIS A 199 29.57 40.01 21.07
CA HIS A 199 29.46 41.34 20.45
C HIS A 199 28.73 41.58 19.11
N GLY A 200 27.86 42.60 19.15
CA GLY A 200 27.47 43.42 18.00
C GLY A 200 26.04 43.13 17.55
N GLY A 201 25.03 43.97 17.75
CA GLY A 201 25.04 45.42 17.61
C GLY A 201 24.42 45.81 16.28
N ASN A 202 23.31 46.54 16.38
CA ASN A 202 22.75 47.47 15.40
C ASN A 202 21.84 46.97 14.25
N ARG A 203 20.58 47.41 14.38
CA ARG A 203 19.82 48.25 13.43
C ARG A 203 19.46 47.65 12.06
N ARG A 204 18.19 47.27 11.95
CA ARG A 204 17.40 47.45 10.71
C ARG A 204 17.56 48.86 10.16
N PRO A 205 17.57 49.01 8.83
CA PRO A 205 16.67 49.98 8.22
C PRO A 205 15.81 49.39 7.12
N ARG A 206 14.66 50.06 6.98
CA ARG A 206 13.57 49.90 6.04
C ARG A 206 13.93 50.55 4.69
N HIS A 207 13.38 49.94 3.62
CA HIS A 207 12.80 50.52 2.40
C HIS A 207 13.62 50.80 1.12
N LEU A 208 12.90 50.54 0.01
CA LEU A 208 12.97 51.02 -1.40
C LEU A 208 14.09 50.38 -2.24
N HIS A 209 13.85 49.82 -3.43
CA HIS A 209 12.83 50.03 -4.47
C HIS A 209 12.10 48.74 -4.89
#